data_AF-A0A955F9K5-F1
#
_entry.id   AF-A0A955F9K5-F1
#
_cell.length_a   1.000
_cell.length_b   1.000
_cell.length_c   1.000
_cell.angle_alpha   90.00
_cell.angle_beta   90.00
_cell.angle_gamma   90.00
#
_symmetry.space_group_name_H-M   'P 1'
#
loop_
_entity.id
_entity.type
_entity.pdbx_description
1 polymer ?
#
loop_
_entity_poly.entity_id
_entity_poly.type
_entity_poly.pdbx_seq_one_letter_code
_entity_poly.pdbx_strand_id
1 'polypeptide(L)'
;MASNRHLGRIVALQTLYELDFRIELAEKSLDSEAVLERNINRYSEVMQDKEFVATLVRGVLDSIQELDAFIQPLAPEWPLSQIARIDRVILRMGVWEMQHNDAVPVKVVINEAVELAKGFGADNSSKFVNGVLGSSAKKLGKVSETKTKGAKSKTTSKSKEKADEKTKAN
;
A
#
# COMPACT_ATOMS: atom_id res chain seq x y z
N MET A 1 17.28 7.02 10.88
CA MET A 1 16.35 7.85 10.08
C MET A 1 15.22 7.04 9.46
N ALA A 2 15.48 5.92 8.75
CA ALA A 2 14.42 5.08 8.17
C ALA A 2 13.45 4.48 9.22
N SER A 3 13.95 4.02 10.38
CA SER A 3 13.12 3.38 11.43
C SER A 3 12.08 4.31 12.07
N ASN A 4 12.37 5.61 12.18
CA ASN A 4 11.46 6.57 12.81
C ASN A 4 10.26 6.91 11.90
N ARG A 5 10.49 7.01 10.59
CA ARG A 5 9.39 7.23 9.62
C ARG A 5 8.53 5.99 9.43
N HIS A 6 9.10 4.79 9.54
CA HIS A 6 8.32 3.55 9.57
C HIS A 6 7.34 3.55 10.75
N LEU A 7 7.81 3.84 11.96
CA LEU A 7 6.93 3.99 13.12
C LEU A 7 5.88 5.10 12.90
N GLY A 8 6.29 6.24 12.34
CA GLY A 8 5.36 7.32 11.99
C GLY A 8 4.22 6.86 11.07
N ARG A 9 4.53 6.05 10.06
CA ARG A 9 3.51 5.46 9.16
C ARG A 9 2.60 4.48 9.88
N ILE A 10 3.12 3.68 10.81
CA ILE A 10 2.29 2.78 11.62
C ILE A 10 1.27 3.59 12.43
N VAL A 11 1.71 4.68 13.08
CA VAL A 11 0.82 5.53 13.87
C VAL A 11 -0.18 6.28 12.98
N ALA A 12 0.23 6.73 11.80
CA ALA A 12 -0.68 7.30 10.81
C ALA A 12 -1.75 6.27 10.35
N LEU A 13 -1.34 5.03 10.05
CA LEU A 13 -2.25 3.94 9.69
C LEU A 13 -3.27 3.66 10.80
N GLN A 14 -2.82 3.54 12.06
CA GLN A 14 -3.71 3.32 13.21
C GLN A 14 -4.72 4.45 13.37
N THR A 15 -4.26 5.69 13.24
CA THR A 15 -5.09 6.90 13.35
C THR A 15 -6.12 6.95 12.24
N LEU A 16 -5.70 6.79 10.98
CA LEU A 16 -6.58 6.83 9.83
C LEU A 16 -7.57 5.66 9.81
N TYR A 17 -7.18 4.48 10.29
CA TYR A 17 -8.10 3.34 10.41
C TYR A 17 -9.24 3.64 11.40
N GLU A 18 -8.92 4.18 12.57
CA GLU A 18 -9.92 4.58 13.56
C GLU A 18 -10.84 5.68 13.02
N LEU A 19 -10.26 6.71 12.39
CA LEU A 19 -11.04 7.80 11.83
C LEU A 19 -11.95 7.32 10.70
N ASP A 20 -11.44 6.53 9.76
CA ASP A 20 -12.23 5.97 8.66
C ASP A 20 -13.41 5.13 9.19
N PHE A 21 -13.19 4.35 10.26
CA PHE A 21 -14.26 3.60 10.92
C PHE A 21 -15.33 4.50 11.55
N ARG A 22 -14.92 5.54 12.30
CA ARG A 22 -15.86 6.45 12.97
C ARG A 22 -16.61 7.36 12.00
N ILE A 23 -15.96 7.77 10.91
CA ILE A 23 -16.58 8.52 9.80
C ILE A 23 -17.68 7.67 9.14
N GLU A 24 -17.41 6.39 8.87
CA GLU A 24 -18.39 5.50 8.25
C GLU A 24 -19.61 5.26 9.16
N LEU A 25 -19.43 5.29 10.47
CA LEU A 25 -20.53 5.24 11.45
C LEU A 25 -21.30 6.56 11.59
N ALA A 26 -20.93 7.60 10.83
CA ALA A 26 -21.52 8.94 10.89
C ALA A 26 -21.55 9.52 12.31
N GLU A 27 -20.46 9.34 13.06
CA GLU A 27 -20.37 9.84 14.42
C GLU A 27 -20.42 11.38 14.46
N LYS A 28 -21.40 11.93 15.20
CA LYS A 28 -21.70 13.37 15.21
C LYS A 28 -20.64 14.26 15.84
N SER A 29 -19.82 13.71 16.73
CA SER A 29 -18.83 14.44 17.54
C SER A 29 -17.42 13.89 17.32
N LEU A 30 -17.08 13.56 16.08
CA LEU A 30 -15.73 13.13 15.74
C LEU A 30 -14.76 14.31 15.76
N ASP A 31 -13.87 14.32 16.74
CA ASP A 31 -12.71 15.21 16.77
C ASP A 31 -11.48 14.44 16.24
N SER A 32 -11.13 14.69 14.98
CA SER A 32 -10.01 14.03 14.33
C SER A 32 -8.67 14.45 14.91
N GLU A 33 -8.54 15.68 15.39
CA GLU A 33 -7.30 16.21 15.95
C GLU A 33 -7.05 15.61 17.33
N ALA A 34 -8.09 15.45 18.16
CA ALA A 34 -7.96 14.76 19.44
C ALA A 34 -7.53 13.29 19.28
N VAL A 35 -8.03 12.58 18.25
CA VAL A 35 -7.61 11.20 17.96
C VAL A 35 -6.14 11.16 17.51
N LEU A 36 -5.75 12.07 16.62
CA LEU A 36 -4.36 12.21 16.15
C LEU A 36 -3.41 12.50 17.32
N GLU A 37 -3.71 13.50 18.14
CA GLU A 37 -2.89 13.88 19.28
C GLU A 37 -2.75 12.72 20.28
N ARG A 38 -3.86 12.06 20.61
CA ARG A 38 -3.86 10.89 21.52
C ARG A 38 -2.96 9.77 21.00
N ASN A 39 -3.01 9.48 19.70
CA ASN A 39 -2.22 8.42 19.10
C ASN A 39 -0.73 8.79 18.99
N ILE A 40 -0.40 10.04 18.66
CA ILE A 40 1.00 10.53 18.69
C ILE A 40 1.56 10.46 20.11
N ASN A 41 0.80 10.93 21.10
CA ASN A 41 1.25 11.02 22.49
C ASN A 41 1.60 9.65 23.10
N ARG A 42 0.92 8.58 22.67
CA ARG A 42 1.22 7.20 23.08
C ARG A 42 2.64 6.75 22.73
N TYR A 43 3.26 7.35 21.71
CA TYR A 43 4.61 7.02 21.26
C TYR A 43 5.58 8.21 21.40
N SER A 44 5.21 9.23 22.17
CA SER A 44 5.95 10.51 22.26
C SER A 44 7.40 10.38 22.71
N GLU A 45 7.73 9.39 23.53
CA GLU A 45 9.09 9.07 24.02
C GLU A 45 10.01 8.52 22.91
N VAL A 46 9.45 7.81 21.93
CA VAL A 46 10.21 7.09 20.89
C VAL A 46 10.08 7.72 19.51
N MET A 47 9.01 8.49 19.28
CA MET A 47 8.70 9.14 18.01
C MET A 47 9.33 10.51 17.94
N GLN A 48 10.26 10.69 17.00
CA GLN A 48 10.97 11.97 16.86
C GLN A 48 10.31 12.90 15.83
N ASP A 49 9.62 12.34 14.83
CA ASP A 49 9.06 13.11 13.70
C ASP A 49 7.52 13.11 13.78
N LYS A 50 6.98 13.80 14.79
CA LYS A 50 5.53 13.92 15.02
C LYS A 50 4.85 14.70 13.90
N GLU A 51 5.54 15.67 13.33
CA GLU A 51 5.03 16.51 12.26
C GLU A 51 4.80 15.70 10.98
N PHE A 52 5.68 14.75 10.65
CA PHE A 52 5.45 13.83 9.54
C PHE A 52 4.13 13.06 9.70
N VAL A 53 3.84 12.55 10.90
CA VAL A 53 2.58 11.83 11.18
C VAL A 53 1.38 12.73 11.02
N ALA A 54 1.44 13.92 11.62
CA ALA A 54 0.35 14.90 11.56
C ALA A 54 0.07 15.36 10.13
N THR A 55 1.12 15.67 9.37
CA THR A 55 1.05 16.04 7.96
C THR A 55 0.42 14.93 7.12
N LEU A 56 0.87 13.68 7.29
CA LEU A 56 0.33 12.54 6.55
C LEU A 56 -1.14 12.27 6.88
N VAL A 57 -1.53 12.31 8.16
CA VAL A 57 -2.91 12.07 8.58
C VAL A 57 -3.84 13.17 8.05
N ARG A 58 -3.50 14.44 8.29
CA ARG A 58 -4.33 15.57 7.84
C ARG A 58 -4.45 15.58 6.32
N GLY A 59 -3.33 15.42 5.61
CA GLY A 59 -3.33 15.38 4.15
C GLY A 59 -4.19 14.26 3.57
N VAL A 60 -4.16 13.05 4.16
CA VAL A 60 -5.04 11.97 3.72
C VAL A 60 -6.51 12.28 3.99
N LEU A 61 -6.84 12.84 5.17
CA LEU A 61 -8.22 13.19 5.52
C LEU A 61 -8.79 14.27 4.60
N ASP A 62 -8.01 15.30 4.29
CA ASP A 62 -8.42 16.42 3.43
C ASP A 62 -8.59 15.98 1.97
N SER A 63 -7.91 14.91 1.55
CA SER A 63 -7.90 14.42 0.16
C SER A 63 -8.66 13.10 -0.04
N ILE A 64 -9.47 12.61 0.92
CA ILE A 64 -10.11 11.27 0.81
C ILE A 64 -10.84 11.08 -0.53
N GLN A 65 -11.68 12.03 -0.93
CA GLN A 65 -12.49 11.93 -2.14
C GLN A 65 -11.63 11.91 -3.41
N GLU A 66 -10.57 12.74 -3.44
CA GLU A 66 -9.63 12.80 -4.56
C GLU A 66 -8.81 11.51 -4.66
N LEU A 67 -8.28 11.04 -3.53
CA LEU A 67 -7.51 9.80 -3.44
C LEU A 67 -8.36 8.60 -3.89
N ASP A 68 -9.61 8.52 -3.43
CA ASP A 68 -10.53 7.46 -3.81
C ASP A 68 -10.84 7.49 -5.32
N ALA A 69 -11.14 8.66 -5.87
CA ALA A 69 -11.36 8.82 -7.31
C ALA A 69 -10.11 8.46 -8.14
N PHE A 70 -8.92 8.74 -7.60
CA PHE A 70 -7.66 8.36 -8.23
C PHE A 70 -7.40 6.85 -8.20
N ILE A 71 -7.67 6.20 -7.05
CA ILE A 71 -7.39 4.78 -6.79
C ILE A 71 -8.41 3.86 -7.48
N GLN A 72 -9.70 4.20 -7.47
CA GLN A 72 -10.78 3.34 -7.97
C GLN A 72 -10.53 2.74 -9.38
N PRO A 73 -10.07 3.49 -10.41
CA PRO A 73 -9.79 2.92 -11.73
C PRO A 73 -8.56 2.00 -11.76
N LEU A 74 -7.70 2.04 -10.74
CA LEU A 74 -6.50 1.21 -10.60
C LEU A 74 -6.75 -0.08 -9.80
N ALA A 75 -7.89 -0.17 -9.11
CA ALA A 75 -8.39 -1.36 -8.44
C ALA A 75 -9.76 -1.76 -9.02
N PRO A 76 -9.85 -2.13 -10.31
CA PRO A 76 -11.13 -2.22 -11.01
C PRO A 76 -11.99 -3.42 -10.61
N GLU A 77 -11.42 -4.46 -10.02
CA GLU A 77 -12.17 -5.67 -9.65
C GLU A 77 -13.17 -5.43 -8.51
N TRP A 78 -12.91 -4.42 -7.65
CA TRP A 78 -13.70 -4.18 -6.45
C TRP A 78 -14.01 -2.69 -6.28
N PRO A 79 -15.25 -2.31 -5.96
CA PRO A 79 -15.52 -0.98 -5.41
C PRO A 79 -14.64 -0.74 -4.18
N LEU A 80 -14.13 0.48 -3.99
CA LEU A 80 -13.28 0.83 -2.83
C LEU A 80 -13.96 0.51 -1.48
N SER A 81 -15.29 0.55 -1.42
CA SER A 81 -16.08 0.16 -0.24
C SER A 81 -15.97 -1.33 0.11
N GLN A 82 -15.66 -2.19 -0.86
CA GLN A 82 -15.49 -3.63 -0.67
C GLN A 82 -14.03 -4.03 -0.38
N ILE A 83 -13.08 -3.11 -0.57
CA ILE A 83 -11.68 -3.31 -0.16
C ILE A 83 -11.60 -3.26 1.37
N ALA A 84 -10.82 -4.16 1.94
CA ALA A 84 -10.54 -4.16 3.38
C ALA A 84 -10.08 -2.77 3.84
N ARG A 85 -10.62 -2.29 4.96
CA ARG A 85 -10.34 -0.93 5.48
C ARG A 85 -8.84 -0.66 5.61
N ILE A 86 -8.07 -1.63 6.11
CA ILE A 86 -6.61 -1.54 6.22
C ILE A 86 -5.98 -1.28 4.85
N ASP A 87 -6.31 -2.08 3.84
CA ASP A 87 -5.75 -1.94 2.50
C ASP A 87 -6.12 -0.60 1.87
N ARG A 88 -7.38 -0.18 2.01
CA ARG A 88 -7.85 1.12 1.52
C ARG A 88 -7.09 2.29 2.15
N VAL A 89 -6.88 2.26 3.46
CA VAL A 89 -6.10 3.30 4.17
C VAL A 89 -4.63 3.30 3.73
N ILE A 90 -4.01 2.12 3.59
CA ILE A 90 -2.62 2.01 3.10
C ILE A 90 -2.49 2.57 1.68
N LEU A 91 -3.45 2.27 0.80
CA LEU A 91 -3.46 2.80 -0.56
C LEU A 91 -3.56 4.33 -0.56
N ARG A 92 -4.48 4.91 0.22
CA ARG A 92 -4.62 6.37 0.37
C ARG A 92 -3.34 7.02 0.86
N MET A 93 -2.71 6.46 1.90
CA MET A 93 -1.43 6.95 2.43
C MET A 93 -0.33 6.92 1.36
N GLY A 94 -0.18 5.78 0.67
CA GLY A 94 0.86 5.62 -0.35
C GLY A 94 0.68 6.57 -1.54
N VAL A 95 -0.56 6.73 -2.03
CA VAL A 95 -0.86 7.69 -3.12
C VAL A 95 -0.59 9.12 -2.67
N TRP A 96 -1.07 9.50 -1.49
CA TRP A 96 -0.88 10.86 -0.97
C TRP A 96 0.60 11.21 -0.80
N GLU A 97 1.41 10.31 -0.22
CA GLU A 97 2.86 10.52 -0.08
C GLU A 97 3.54 10.66 -1.45
N MET A 98 3.17 9.86 -2.47
CA MET A 98 3.76 9.98 -3.81
C MET A 98 3.41 11.29 -4.51
N GLN A 99 2.25 11.89 -4.20
CA GLN A 99 1.79 13.14 -4.77
C GLN A 99 2.41 14.38 -4.09
N HIS A 100 2.63 14.31 -2.77
CA HIS A 100 2.93 15.50 -1.96
C HIS A 100 4.32 15.48 -1.30
N ASN A 101 5.03 14.34 -1.30
CA ASN A 101 6.31 14.20 -0.62
C ASN A 101 7.44 13.79 -1.57
N ASP A 102 7.89 14.75 -2.38
CA ASP A 102 9.00 14.55 -3.33
C ASP A 102 10.36 14.23 -2.66
N ALA A 103 10.49 14.46 -1.34
CA ALA A 103 11.69 14.12 -0.59
C ALA A 103 11.83 12.60 -0.34
N VAL A 104 10.75 11.82 -0.48
CA VAL A 104 10.79 10.36 -0.30
C VAL A 104 10.73 9.68 -1.67
N PRO A 105 11.74 8.85 -2.04
CA PRO A 105 11.70 8.15 -3.31
C PRO A 105 10.45 7.26 -3.41
N VAL A 106 9.76 7.28 -4.56
CA VAL A 106 8.53 6.51 -4.79
C VAL A 106 8.68 5.03 -4.47
N LYS A 107 9.83 4.43 -4.79
CA LYS A 107 10.12 3.03 -4.46
C LYS A 107 10.10 2.77 -2.95
N VAL A 108 10.56 3.73 -2.14
CA VAL A 108 10.51 3.65 -0.68
C VAL A 108 9.06 3.73 -0.20
N VAL A 109 8.27 4.67 -0.72
CA VAL A 109 6.82 4.78 -0.37
C VAL A 109 6.09 3.47 -0.65
N ILE A 110 6.28 2.88 -1.83
CA ILE A 110 5.66 1.60 -2.19
C ILE A 110 6.13 0.48 -1.26
N ASN A 111 7.43 0.37 -1.01
CA ASN A 111 7.96 -0.66 -0.12
C ASN A 111 7.38 -0.55 1.29
N GLU A 112 7.32 0.65 1.85
CA GLU A 112 6.76 0.89 3.19
C GLU A 112 5.27 0.52 3.25
N ALA A 113 4.49 0.89 2.24
CA ALA A 113 3.08 0.50 2.14
C ALA A 113 2.91 -1.03 2.07
N VAL A 114 3.80 -1.73 1.34
CA VAL A 114 3.79 -3.19 1.25
C VAL A 114 4.14 -3.84 2.59
N GLU A 115 5.09 -3.29 3.34
CA GLU A 115 5.42 -3.81 4.69
C GLU A 115 4.27 -3.58 5.67
N LEU A 116 3.58 -2.44 5.61
CA LEU A 116 2.35 -2.23 6.39
C LEU A 116 1.27 -3.27 6.02
N ALA A 117 1.08 -3.54 4.73
CA ALA A 117 0.10 -4.51 4.27
C ALA A 117 0.43 -5.94 4.71
N LYS A 118 1.72 -6.30 4.86
CA LYS A 118 2.14 -7.58 5.45
C LYS A 118 1.87 -7.65 6.95
N GLY A 119 2.06 -6.55 7.67
CA GLY A 119 1.90 -6.51 9.12
C GLY A 119 0.45 -6.42 9.59
N PHE A 120 -0.42 -5.76 8.82
CA PHE A 120 -1.79 -5.45 9.23
C PHE A 120 -2.88 -6.02 8.31
N GLY A 121 -2.54 -6.39 7.07
CA GLY A 121 -3.48 -6.91 6.08
C GLY A 121 -3.64 -8.43 6.13
N ALA A 122 -4.38 -8.96 5.16
CA ALA A 122 -4.52 -10.40 4.94
C ALA A 122 -3.40 -10.94 4.03
N ASP A 123 -3.35 -12.26 3.84
CA ASP A 123 -2.31 -12.96 3.05
C ASP A 123 -2.05 -12.35 1.66
N ASN A 124 -3.10 -11.85 1.00
CA ASN A 124 -3.00 -11.27 -0.35
C ASN A 124 -2.85 -9.74 -0.36
N SER A 125 -2.97 -9.05 0.78
CA SER A 125 -2.94 -7.58 0.87
C SER A 125 -1.63 -6.99 0.35
N SER A 126 -0.49 -7.59 0.71
CA SER A 126 0.83 -7.11 0.27
C SER A 126 0.99 -7.10 -1.27
N LYS A 127 0.52 -8.15 -1.94
CA LYS A 127 0.55 -8.24 -3.41
C LYS A 127 -0.42 -7.25 -4.06
N PHE A 128 -1.62 -7.13 -3.49
CA PHE A 128 -2.63 -6.20 -3.94
C PHE A 128 -2.16 -4.75 -3.86
N VAL A 129 -1.71 -4.30 -2.68
CA VAL A 129 -1.19 -2.96 -2.44
C VAL A 129 -0.01 -2.64 -3.38
N ASN A 130 0.93 -3.58 -3.54
CA ASN A 130 2.04 -3.41 -4.47
C ASN A 130 1.57 -3.17 -5.92
N GLY A 131 0.57 -3.94 -6.37
CA GLY A 131 0.03 -3.82 -7.73
C GLY A 131 -0.65 -2.46 -7.98
N VAL A 132 -1.48 -2.01 -7.04
CA VAL A 132 -2.21 -0.74 -7.15
C VAL A 132 -1.26 0.45 -7.03
N LEU A 133 -0.34 0.46 -6.07
CA LEU A 133 0.61 1.57 -5.91
C LEU A 133 1.65 1.61 -7.04
N GLY A 134 2.08 0.44 -7.55
CA GLY A 134 2.92 0.39 -8.75
C GLY A 134 2.22 0.97 -9.98
N SER A 135 0.92 0.76 -10.13
CA SER A 135 0.11 1.37 -11.20
C SER A 135 -0.12 2.86 -10.97
N SER A 136 -0.30 3.26 -9.71
CA SER A 136 -0.42 4.66 -9.29
C SER A 136 0.83 5.45 -9.64
N ALA A 137 2.01 4.93 -9.32
CA ALA A 137 3.29 5.55 -9.63
C ALA A 137 3.49 5.78 -11.14
N LYS A 138 3.07 4.81 -11.98
CA LYS A 138 3.10 4.95 -13.44
C LYS A 138 2.16 6.06 -13.90
N LYS A 139 0.92 6.10 -13.37
CA LYS A 139 -0.07 7.12 -13.71
C LYS A 139 0.37 8.53 -13.32
N LEU A 140 1.14 8.66 -12.23
CA LEU A 140 1.75 9.93 -11.78
C LEU A 140 3.01 10.33 -12.56
N GLY A 141 3.47 9.51 -13.51
CA GLY A 141 4.73 9.76 -14.23
C GLY A 141 5.99 9.65 -13.36
N LYS A 142 5.88 9.05 -12.16
CA LYS A 142 6.97 8.94 -11.18
C LYS A 142 7.85 7.70 -11.38
N VAL A 143 7.66 6.97 -12.48
CA VAL A 143 8.45 5.78 -12.85
C VAL A 143 9.17 6.06 -14.16
N SER A 144 10.50 6.12 -14.15
CA SER A 144 11.27 5.97 -15.39
C SER A 144 11.12 4.53 -15.87
N GLU A 145 10.87 4.29 -17.15
CA GLU A 145 10.78 2.94 -17.73
C GLU A 145 12.08 2.13 -17.56
N THR A 146 12.32 1.56 -16.39
CA THR A 146 13.28 0.47 -16.24
C THR A 146 12.51 -0.82 -16.51
N LYS A 147 12.67 -1.32 -17.74
CA LYS A 147 12.25 -2.64 -18.20
C LYS A 147 12.68 -3.72 -17.21
N THR A 148 11.78 -4.23 -16.39
CA THR A 148 11.98 -5.50 -15.70
C THR A 148 11.63 -6.63 -16.67
N LYS A 149 12.66 -7.13 -17.37
CA LYS A 149 12.59 -8.45 -18.03
C LYS A 149 12.61 -9.53 -16.94
N GLY A 150 11.68 -10.48 -17.02
CA GLY A 150 11.68 -11.75 -16.27
C GLY A 150 10.38 -11.95 -15.46
N ALA A 151 9.61 -13.03 -15.59
CA ALA A 151 9.87 -14.33 -16.16
C ALA A 151 8.61 -14.87 -16.87
N LYS A 152 8.77 -15.33 -18.11
CA LYS A 152 7.78 -16.17 -18.78
C LYS A 152 7.66 -17.48 -18.02
N SER A 153 6.50 -17.76 -17.43
CA SER A 153 6.07 -19.13 -17.15
C SER A 153 5.91 -19.83 -18.50
N LYS A 154 6.92 -20.59 -18.90
CA LYS A 154 6.80 -21.63 -19.92
C LYS A 154 6.38 -22.91 -19.22
N THR A 155 5.08 -23.18 -19.19
CA THR A 155 4.57 -24.56 -19.09
C THR A 155 3.94 -24.89 -20.42
N THR A 156 4.77 -25.25 -21.40
CA THR A 156 4.31 -25.93 -22.61
C THR A 156 4.23 -27.41 -22.34
N SER A 157 3.00 -27.90 -22.37
CA SER A 157 2.62 -29.29 -22.56
C SER A 157 3.22 -29.90 -23.84
N LYS A 158 3.48 -31.22 -23.77
CA LYS A 158 3.47 -32.21 -24.86
C LYS A 158 4.67 -32.23 -25.83
N SER A 159 5.54 -33.22 -25.67
CA SER A 159 5.75 -34.34 -26.64
C SER A 159 7.10 -35.03 -26.42
N LYS A 160 7.08 -36.35 -26.23
CA LYS A 160 7.98 -37.29 -26.91
C LYS A 160 7.53 -38.73 -26.69
N GLU A 161 6.87 -39.22 -27.72
CA GLU A 161 6.72 -40.63 -28.04
C GLU A 161 7.94 -41.07 -28.87
N LYS A 162 8.37 -42.32 -28.69
CA LYS A 162 9.25 -43.17 -29.52
C LYS A 162 10.76 -42.89 -29.58
N ALA A 163 11.51 -43.85 -29.03
CA ALA A 163 12.60 -44.53 -29.75
C ALA A 163 12.63 -46.01 -29.33
N ASP A 164 12.18 -46.87 -30.23
CA ASP A 164 12.40 -48.32 -30.22
C ASP A 164 13.88 -48.64 -30.50
N GLU A 165 14.28 -49.82 -30.05
CA GLU A 165 15.34 -50.67 -30.62
C GLU A 165 16.81 -50.32 -30.31
N LYS A 166 17.38 -51.01 -29.30
CA LYS A 166 18.51 -51.96 -29.43
C LYS A 166 19.26 -52.07 -28.10
N THR A 167 19.08 -53.20 -27.40
CA THR A 167 20.21 -53.98 -26.86
C THR A 167 19.75 -55.43 -26.68
N LYS A 168 20.14 -56.28 -27.62
CA LYS A 168 20.31 -57.73 -27.39
C LYS A 168 21.55 -57.88 -26.50
N ALA A 169 21.44 -58.62 -25.39
CA ALA A 169 22.41 -59.61 -24.91
C ALA A 169 22.22 -59.85 -23.40
N ASN A 170 21.97 -61.12 -23.08
CA ASN A 170 21.90 -61.79 -21.77
C ASN A 170 20.65 -61.57 -20.92
#